data_AF-N2A5B3-F1
#
_entry.id   AF-N2A5B3-F1
#
_cell.length_a   1.000
_cell.length_b   1.000
_cell.length_c   1.000
_cell.angle_alpha   90.00
_cell.angle_beta   90.00
_cell.angle_gamma   90.00
#
_symmetry.space_group_name_H-M   'P 1'
#
loop_
_entity.id
_entity.type
_entity.pdbx_description
1 polymer ?
#
loop_
_entity_poly.entity_id
_entity_poly.type
_entity_poly.pdbx_seq_one_letter_code
_entity_poly.pdbx_strand_id
1 'polypeptide(L)'
;MEEAGDIKPIHTVSAWTVESSLVLGQLCVDEKTNEIKTIPEFLDILCLEGCIVTIDAMGTQKEIARKIIHKNADYILQVKGNQQTLMDDIQEYFEKDVFTEKKDALEKAGRYYKDLCKEH
;
A
#
# COMPACT_ATOMS: atom_id res chain seq x y z
N MET A 1 -33.04 -28.86 11.10
CA MET A 1 -32.25 -27.66 11.43
C MET A 1 -30.85 -27.97 10.96
N GLU A 2 -30.50 -27.43 9.79
CA GLU A 2 -29.13 -27.50 9.28
C GLU A 2 -28.33 -26.48 10.10
N GLU A 3 -27.30 -26.93 10.83
CA GLU A 3 -26.41 -26.03 11.53
C GLU A 3 -25.75 -25.10 10.52
N ALA A 4 -25.85 -23.79 10.73
CA ALA A 4 -25.11 -22.81 9.96
C ALA A 4 -23.62 -23.06 10.21
N GLY A 5 -22.98 -23.82 9.32
CA GLY A 5 -21.55 -24.05 9.34
C GLY A 5 -20.80 -22.73 9.37
N ASP A 6 -19.70 -22.69 10.13
CA ASP A 6 -18.80 -21.57 10.35
C ASP A 6 -18.57 -20.77 9.05
N ILE A 7 -19.29 -19.65 8.87
CA ILE A 7 -19.23 -18.82 7.66
C ILE A 7 -17.96 -17.99 7.75
N LYS A 8 -16.90 -18.45 7.09
CA LYS A 8 -15.65 -17.70 7.00
C LYS A 8 -15.87 -16.38 6.23
N PRO A 9 -15.33 -15.25 6.72
CA PRO A 9 -15.39 -13.99 6.00
C PRO A 9 -14.77 -14.10 4.61
N ILE A 10 -15.43 -13.57 3.59
CA ILE A 10 -14.88 -13.50 2.24
C ILE A 10 -13.91 -12.33 2.18
N HIS A 11 -12.62 -12.63 2.04
CA HIS A 11 -11.57 -11.64 1.83
C HIS A 11 -11.46 -11.28 0.35
N THR A 12 -11.43 -10.00 0.03
CA THR A 12 -11.41 -9.51 -1.35
C THR A 12 -10.42 -8.38 -1.53
N VAL A 13 -9.85 -8.30 -2.73
CA VAL A 13 -9.01 -7.19 -3.18
C VAL A 13 -9.75 -6.47 -4.30
N SER A 14 -9.95 -5.17 -4.16
CA SER A 14 -10.69 -4.34 -5.12
C SER A 14 -9.78 -3.29 -5.73
N ALA A 15 -9.93 -3.03 -7.04
CA ALA A 15 -9.24 -1.97 -7.74
C ALA A 15 -10.20 -0.79 -7.93
N TRP A 16 -9.83 0.36 -7.38
CA TRP A 16 -10.64 1.59 -7.43
C TRP A 16 -9.95 2.66 -8.27
N THR A 17 -10.68 3.33 -9.15
CA THR A 17 -10.17 4.55 -9.81
C THR A 17 -10.72 5.78 -9.12
N VAL A 18 -9.84 6.71 -8.80
CA VAL A 18 -10.24 8.01 -8.25
C VAL A 18 -10.99 8.85 -9.28
N GLU A 19 -10.49 8.90 -10.53
CA GLU A 19 -11.03 9.79 -11.58
C GLU A 19 -12.49 9.50 -11.89
N SER A 20 -12.84 8.22 -12.09
CA SER A 20 -14.22 7.84 -12.42
C SER A 20 -15.06 7.51 -11.18
N SER A 21 -14.45 7.46 -9.98
CA SER A 21 -15.10 7.02 -8.74
C SER A 21 -15.78 5.65 -8.86
N LEU A 22 -15.07 4.69 -9.49
CA LEU A 22 -15.56 3.34 -9.75
C LEU A 22 -14.61 2.27 -9.25
N VAL A 23 -15.20 1.13 -8.87
CA VAL A 23 -14.49 -0.15 -8.73
C VAL A 23 -14.35 -0.77 -10.13
N LEU A 24 -13.12 -0.91 -10.62
CA LEU A 24 -12.82 -1.55 -11.91
C LEU A 24 -12.98 -3.07 -11.86
N GLY A 25 -12.78 -3.65 -10.68
CA GLY A 25 -12.89 -5.07 -10.47
C GLY A 25 -12.61 -5.45 -9.02
N GLN A 26 -12.87 -6.71 -8.71
CA GLN A 26 -12.59 -7.29 -7.42
C GLN A 26 -12.23 -8.76 -7.60
N LEU A 27 -11.24 -9.24 -6.86
CA LEU A 27 -10.86 -10.65 -6.79
C LEU A 27 -11.04 -11.16 -5.37
N CYS A 28 -11.60 -12.36 -5.24
CA CYS A 28 -11.65 -13.08 -3.97
C CYS A 28 -10.25 -13.65 -3.67
N VAL A 29 -9.81 -13.50 -2.43
CA VAL A 29 -8.60 -14.12 -1.92
C VAL A 29 -8.95 -15.55 -1.51
N ASP A 30 -8.28 -16.53 -2.12
CA ASP A 30 -8.45 -17.95 -1.76
C ASP A 30 -8.14 -18.18 -0.28
N GLU A 31 -8.89 -19.07 0.38
CA GLU A 31 -8.71 -19.40 1.81
C GLU A 31 -7.29 -19.85 2.18
N LYS A 32 -6.53 -20.39 1.22
CA LYS A 32 -5.14 -20.85 1.41
C LYS A 32 -4.10 -19.81 1.00
N THR A 33 -4.52 -18.66 0.47
CA THR A 33 -3.66 -17.60 -0.06
C THR A 33 -3.86 -16.30 0.72
N ASN A 34 -3.09 -15.26 0.37
CA ASN A 34 -3.20 -13.93 0.97
C ASN A 34 -3.31 -12.84 -0.10
N GLU A 35 -3.63 -11.62 0.31
CA GLU A 35 -3.71 -10.47 -0.60
C GLU A 35 -2.40 -10.27 -1.36
N ILE A 36 -1.25 -10.54 -0.72
CA ILE A 36 0.08 -10.36 -1.29
C ILE A 36 0.27 -11.17 -2.58
N LYS A 37 -0.25 -12.40 -2.64
CA LYS A 37 -0.20 -13.23 -3.87
C LYS A 37 -1.28 -12.86 -4.88
N THR A 38 -2.42 -12.39 -4.40
CA THR A 38 -3.58 -12.04 -5.25
C THR A 38 -3.35 -10.74 -6.02
N ILE A 39 -2.68 -9.76 -5.41
CA ILE A 39 -2.41 -8.45 -6.04
C ILE A 39 -1.64 -8.59 -7.37
N PRO A 40 -0.51 -9.32 -7.46
CA PRO A 40 0.19 -9.52 -8.73
C PRO A 40 -0.67 -10.11 -9.85
N GLU A 41 -1.56 -11.05 -9.53
CA GLU A 41 -2.49 -11.64 -10.52
C GLU A 41 -3.52 -10.60 -10.95
N PHE A 42 -4.01 -9.79 -10.01
CA PHE A 42 -4.96 -8.75 -10.32
C PHE A 42 -4.38 -7.66 -11.24
N LEU A 43 -3.13 -7.25 -10.98
CA LEU A 43 -2.43 -6.28 -11.81
C LEU A 43 -2.26 -6.78 -13.26
N ASP A 44 -2.15 -8.10 -13.49
CA ASP A 44 -2.06 -8.64 -14.85
C ASP A 44 -3.31 -8.38 -15.68
N ILE A 45 -4.47 -8.44 -15.04
CA ILE A 45 -5.78 -8.28 -15.68
C ILE A 45 -6.07 -6.80 -15.98
N LEU A 46 -5.54 -5.88 -15.17
CA LEU A 46 -5.78 -4.46 -15.31
C LEU A 46 -4.92 -3.82 -16.41
N CYS A 47 -5.54 -2.90 -17.16
CA CYS A 47 -4.85 -1.97 -18.05
C CYS A 47 -4.34 -0.79 -17.22
N LEU A 48 -3.01 -0.70 -17.02
CA LEU A 48 -2.39 0.23 -16.08
C LEU A 48 -1.43 1.22 -16.75
N GLU A 49 -1.20 1.12 -18.06
CA GLU A 49 -0.25 1.98 -18.76
C GLU A 49 -0.57 3.47 -18.55
N GLY A 50 0.41 4.23 -18.07
CA GLY A 50 0.27 5.64 -17.72
C GLY A 50 -0.51 5.93 -16.43
N CYS A 51 -0.94 4.92 -15.67
CA CYS A 51 -1.62 5.09 -14.40
C CYS A 51 -0.63 5.19 -13.22
N ILE A 52 -1.06 5.86 -12.15
CA ILE A 52 -0.41 5.80 -10.83
C ILE A 52 -1.17 4.78 -9.98
N VAL A 53 -0.50 3.72 -9.57
CA VAL A 53 -1.06 2.66 -8.72
C VAL A 53 -0.70 2.92 -7.27
N THR A 54 -1.72 3.08 -6.43
CA THR A 54 -1.54 3.21 -4.97
C THR A 54 -1.94 1.92 -4.27
N ILE A 55 -1.08 1.37 -3.42
CA ILE A 55 -1.37 0.15 -2.64
C ILE A 55 -0.94 0.37 -1.20
N ASP A 56 -1.67 -0.26 -0.28
CA ASP A 56 -1.40 -0.22 1.14
C ASP A 56 -0.04 -0.84 1.53
N ALA A 57 0.23 -0.82 2.84
CA ALA A 57 1.48 -1.34 3.35
C ALA A 57 1.67 -2.84 3.15
N MET A 58 0.61 -3.65 3.24
CA MET A 58 0.73 -5.10 3.03
C MET A 58 1.16 -5.43 1.59
N GLY A 59 0.67 -4.69 0.60
CA GLY A 59 1.04 -4.85 -0.81
C GLY A 59 2.36 -4.18 -1.20
N THR A 60 3.06 -3.52 -0.28
CA THR A 60 4.36 -2.91 -0.55
C THR A 60 5.44 -4.00 -0.64
N GLN A 61 5.60 -4.57 -1.84
CA GLN A 61 6.53 -5.66 -2.12
C GLN A 61 7.32 -5.38 -3.40
N LYS A 62 8.59 -5.82 -3.44
CA LYS A 62 9.48 -5.59 -4.59
C LYS A 62 8.94 -6.15 -5.90
N GLU A 63 8.31 -7.33 -5.86
CA GLU A 63 7.74 -7.97 -7.05
C GLU A 63 6.49 -7.23 -7.56
N ILE A 64 5.68 -6.68 -6.66
CA ILE A 64 4.53 -5.85 -7.01
C ILE A 64 5.00 -4.57 -7.70
N ALA A 65 5.98 -3.86 -7.11
CA ALA A 65 6.58 -2.67 -7.71
C ALA A 65 7.16 -2.95 -9.11
N ARG A 66 7.92 -4.04 -9.25
CA ARG A 66 8.49 -4.45 -10.54
C ARG A 66 7.41 -4.72 -11.59
N LYS A 67 6.32 -5.39 -11.20
CA LYS A 67 5.21 -5.67 -12.12
C LYS A 67 4.49 -4.39 -12.59
N ILE A 68 4.30 -3.42 -11.70
CA ILE A 68 3.71 -2.12 -12.07
C ILE A 68 4.61 -1.41 -13.11
N ILE A 69 5.93 -1.35 -12.86
CA ILE A 69 6.89 -0.76 -13.81
C ILE A 69 6.85 -1.49 -15.16
N HIS A 70 6.82 -2.83 -15.17
CA HIS A 70 6.75 -3.62 -16.40
C HIS A 70 5.47 -3.35 -17.23
N LYS A 71 4.43 -2.80 -16.61
CA LYS A 71 3.19 -2.39 -17.27
C LYS A 71 3.18 -0.91 -17.70
N ASN A 72 4.35 -0.25 -17.73
CA ASN A 72 4.48 1.18 -18.06
C ASN A 72 3.63 2.07 -17.15
N ALA A 73 3.56 1.71 -15.87
CA ALA A 73 2.79 2.41 -14.85
C ALA A 73 3.70 2.87 -13.71
N ASP A 74 3.27 3.90 -12.99
CA ASP A 74 3.94 4.42 -11.81
C ASP A 74 3.27 3.91 -10.53
N TYR A 75 3.94 4.01 -9.38
CA TYR A 75 3.38 3.57 -8.10
C TYR A 75 3.66 4.51 -6.93
N ILE A 76 2.75 4.47 -5.95
CA ILE A 76 2.95 4.98 -4.60
C ILE A 76 2.61 3.84 -3.63
N LEU A 77 3.62 3.30 -2.97
CA LEU A 77 3.50 2.17 -2.05
C LEU A 77 3.82 2.61 -0.62
N GLN A 78 2.96 2.25 0.33
CA GLN A 78 3.10 2.69 1.71
C GLN A 78 4.06 1.79 2.51
N VAL A 79 5.13 2.34 3.09
CA VAL A 79 5.97 1.56 4.01
C VAL A 79 5.43 1.68 5.44
N LYS A 80 5.16 0.54 6.11
CA LYS A 80 4.85 0.46 7.55
C LYS A 80 5.73 -0.64 8.19
N GLY A 81 5.56 -0.94 9.47
CA GLY A 81 6.32 -1.94 10.24
C GLY A 81 6.40 -3.37 9.67
N ASN A 82 5.80 -3.65 8.50
CA ASN A 82 6.09 -4.85 7.71
C ASN A 82 7.48 -4.83 7.04
N GLN A 83 8.14 -3.67 6.97
CA GLN A 83 9.51 -3.52 6.49
C GLN A 83 10.33 -2.60 7.41
N GLN A 84 10.65 -3.08 8.61
CA GLN A 84 11.30 -2.25 9.64
C GLN A 84 12.60 -1.60 9.14
N THR A 85 13.49 -2.37 8.51
CA THR A 85 14.75 -1.83 7.99
C THR A 85 14.53 -0.73 6.95
N LEU A 86 13.60 -0.93 6.01
CA LEU A 86 13.30 0.10 5.01
C LEU A 86 12.70 1.35 5.67
N MET A 87 11.85 1.16 6.68
CA MET A 87 11.27 2.27 7.45
C MET A 87 12.35 3.06 8.18
N ASP A 88 13.31 2.37 8.82
CA ASP A 88 14.43 2.99 9.52
C ASP A 88 15.34 3.75 8.55
N ASP A 89 15.68 3.14 7.39
CA ASP A 89 16.49 3.76 6.34
C ASP A 89 15.82 5.04 5.79
N ILE A 90 14.51 4.99 5.55
CA ILE A 90 13.74 6.17 5.11
C ILE A 90 13.78 7.25 6.19
N GLN A 91 13.58 6.89 7.47
CA GLN A 91 13.64 7.87 8.56
C GLN A 91 15.03 8.51 8.67
N GLU A 92 16.08 7.70 8.60
CA GLU A 92 17.47 8.16 8.66
C GLU A 92 17.81 9.10 7.50
N TYR A 93 17.41 8.75 6.27
CA TYR A 93 17.59 9.61 5.09
C TYR A 93 16.91 10.97 5.27
N PHE A 94 15.67 10.99 5.74
CA PHE A 94 14.96 12.25 5.98
C PHE A 94 15.63 13.09 7.08
N GLU A 95 16.12 12.44 8.14
CA GLU A 95 16.82 13.14 9.22
C GLU A 95 18.16 13.73 8.81
N LYS A 96 18.89 13.06 7.91
CA LYS A 96 20.25 13.48 7.52
C LYS A 96 20.26 14.40 6.31
N ASP A 97 19.47 14.09 5.29
CA ASP A 97 19.64 14.65 3.95
C ASP A 97 18.47 15.54 3.51
N VAL A 98 17.28 15.38 4.10
CA VAL A 98 16.08 16.16 3.72
C VAL A 98 15.81 17.30 4.69
N PHE A 99 15.87 17.05 5.99
CA PHE A 99 15.61 18.08 6.98
C PHE A 99 16.81 19.04 7.08
N THR A 100 16.57 20.29 6.71
CA THR A 100 17.58 21.37 6.78
C THR A 100 17.85 21.84 8.21
N GLU A 101 16.93 21.53 9.14
CA GLU A 101 16.94 21.98 10.53
C GLU A 101 16.44 20.85 11.44
N LYS A 102 16.68 20.95 12.76
CA LYS A 102 16.16 19.97 13.72
C LYS A 102 14.62 19.97 13.72
N LYS A 103 14.03 18.80 13.96
CA LYS A 103 12.57 18.59 14.02
C LYS A 103 11.85 19.61 14.92
N ASP A 104 12.39 19.92 16.10
CA ASP A 104 11.80 20.92 17.02
C ASP A 104 11.72 22.32 16.41
N ALA A 105 12.68 22.71 15.57
CA ALA A 105 12.67 24.00 14.89
C ALA A 105 11.66 23.99 13.73
N LEU A 106 11.60 22.89 12.97
CA LEU A 106 10.63 22.71 11.90
C LEU A 106 9.19 22.69 12.43
N GLU A 107 8.94 22.05 13.58
CA GLU A 107 7.63 21.99 14.23
C GLU A 107 7.19 23.38 14.70
N LYS A 108 8.09 24.15 15.34
CA LYS A 108 7.82 25.55 15.72
C LYS A 108 7.55 26.45 14.51
N ALA A 109 8.18 26.17 13.38
CA ALA A 109 7.96 26.89 12.13
C ALA A 109 6.70 26.44 11.38
N GLY A 110 5.97 25.43 11.87
CA GLY A 110 4.81 24.84 11.19
C GLY A 110 5.20 24.12 9.88
N ARG A 111 6.44 23.66 9.76
CA ARG A 111 6.99 22.97 8.58
C ARG A 111 7.20 21.47 8.82
N TYR A 112 6.85 20.99 10.00
CA TYR A 112 6.88 19.58 10.36
C TYR A 112 5.65 19.26 11.20
N TYR A 113 4.91 18.24 10.79
CA TYR A 113 3.73 17.73 11.49
C TYR A 113 3.92 16.24 11.71
N LYS A 114 3.66 15.77 12.93
CA LYS A 114 3.72 14.35 13.28
C LYS A 114 2.42 13.95 13.95
N ASP A 115 1.50 13.42 13.16
CA ASP A 115 0.32 12.74 13.70
C ASP A 115 0.68 11.29 14.02
N LEU A 116 0.75 10.99 15.32
CA LEU A 116 0.78 9.62 15.79
C LEU A 116 -0.66 9.10 15.79
N CYS A 117 -1.07 8.45 14.70
CA CYS A 117 -2.21 7.53 14.78
C CYS A 117 -1.86 6.45 15.80
N LYS A 118 -2.34 6.64 17.03
CA LYS A 118 -2.40 5.57 18.02
C LYS A 118 -3.43 4.57 17.49
N GLU A 119 -3.01 3.32 17.33
CA GLU A 119 -3.81 2.14 16.94
C GLU A 119 -3.87 1.82 15.44
N HIS A 120 -3.07 0.82 15.05
CA HIS A 120 -3.46 -0.49 14.48
C HIS A 120 -2.20 -1.33 14.30
#